data_AF-A0A4U7CP07-F1
#
_entry.id   AF-A0A4U7CP07-F1
#
_cell.length_a   1.000
_cell.length_b   1.000
_cell.length_c   1.000
_cell.angle_alpha   90.00
_cell.angle_beta   90.00
_cell.angle_gamma   90.00
#
_symmetry.space_group_name_H-M   'P 1'
#
loop_
_entity.id
_entity.type
_entity.pdbx_description
1 polymer ?
#
loop_
_entity_poly.entity_id
_entity_poly.type
_entity_poly.pdbx_seq_one_letter_code
_entity_poly.pdbx_strand_id
1 'polypeptide(L)'
;LLVYVNDRFEVIEEIETVADFEQHYTDELLPLRNTLYNESTTDLIEDFVEENPPDLSEADLEQIEAWADFVAGEFVVVRYREDDAIFLDWTEPPQAYAARPARLPFVELWDESALPVPVSSVVLLPFENQIVYDGWIGVKNIIFG
;
A
#
# COMPACT_ATOMS: atom_id res chain seq x y z
N LEU A 1 -4.68 11.45 -3.24
CA LEU A 1 -3.41 10.98 -3.83
C LEU A 1 -3.58 10.22 -5.15
N LEU A 2 -4.29 9.07 -5.23
CA LEU A 2 -4.39 8.33 -6.51
C LEU A 2 -5.06 9.12 -7.65
N VAL A 3 -6.09 9.92 -7.36
CA VAL A 3 -6.68 10.85 -8.34
C VAL A 3 -5.67 11.91 -8.80
N TYR A 4 -4.84 12.42 -7.90
CA TYR A 4 -3.77 13.37 -8.24
C TYR A 4 -2.70 12.74 -9.15
N VAL A 5 -2.32 11.49 -8.87
CA VAL A 5 -1.46 10.71 -9.76
C VAL A 5 -2.11 10.55 -11.14
N ASN A 6 -3.41 10.29 -11.20
CA ASN A 6 -4.08 10.16 -12.49
C ASN A 6 -4.15 11.49 -13.26
N ASP A 7 -4.45 12.60 -12.59
CA ASP A 7 -4.47 13.94 -13.18
C ASP A 7 -3.10 14.30 -13.81
N ARG A 8 -2.00 13.90 -13.14
CA ARG A 8 -0.65 14.21 -13.59
C ARG A 8 -0.13 13.33 -14.73
N PHE A 9 -0.56 12.07 -14.79
CA PHE A 9 0.02 11.07 -15.69
C PHE A 9 -0.98 10.42 -16.66
N GLU A 10 -2.26 10.75 -16.59
CA GLU A 10 -3.32 10.25 -17.47
C GLU A 10 -3.32 8.70 -17.58
N VAL A 11 -3.19 8.01 -16.44
CA VAL A 11 -2.98 6.55 -16.40
C VAL A 11 -4.25 5.78 -16.79
N ILE A 12 -5.41 6.25 -16.33
CA ILE A 12 -6.73 5.67 -16.59
C ILE A 12 -7.66 6.81 -17.01
N GLU A 13 -8.07 6.85 -18.27
CA GLU A 13 -8.85 7.95 -18.84
C GLU A 13 -10.20 8.17 -18.13
N GLU A 14 -10.78 7.12 -17.54
CA GLU A 14 -12.10 7.15 -16.91
C GLU A 14 -12.12 7.72 -15.47
N ILE A 15 -10.97 8.02 -14.86
CA ILE A 15 -10.90 8.45 -13.45
C ILE A 15 -10.49 9.93 -13.34
N GLU A 16 -11.45 10.82 -13.23
CA GLU A 16 -11.16 12.25 -12.98
C GLU A 16 -11.36 12.63 -11.51
N THR A 17 -12.22 11.90 -10.81
CA THR A 17 -12.62 12.23 -9.44
C THR A 17 -12.53 11.03 -8.50
N VAL A 18 -12.63 11.31 -7.20
CA VAL A 18 -12.74 10.26 -6.17
C VAL A 18 -14.01 9.42 -6.38
N ALA A 19 -15.09 10.00 -6.89
CA ALA A 19 -16.34 9.27 -7.14
C ALA A 19 -16.21 8.30 -8.34
N ASP A 20 -15.38 8.62 -9.33
CA ASP A 20 -15.07 7.70 -10.43
C ASP A 20 -14.23 6.54 -9.92
N PHE A 21 -13.24 6.83 -9.07
CA PHE A 21 -12.39 5.83 -8.42
C PHE A 21 -13.20 4.76 -7.66
N GLU A 22 -14.25 5.15 -6.94
CA GLU A 22 -15.10 4.22 -6.17
C GLU A 22 -15.91 3.23 -7.05
N GLN A 23 -16.01 3.48 -8.36
CA GLN A 23 -16.74 2.62 -9.30
C GLN A 23 -15.87 1.50 -9.91
N HIS A 24 -14.55 1.55 -9.70
CA HIS A 24 -13.60 0.61 -10.27
C HIS A 24 -13.25 -0.55 -9.33
N TYR A 25 -12.95 -1.70 -9.93
CA TYR A 25 -12.41 -2.82 -9.15
C TYR A 25 -10.97 -2.55 -8.74
N THR A 26 -10.58 -3.08 -7.58
CA THR A 26 -9.22 -2.97 -7.02
C THR A 26 -8.12 -3.31 -8.04
N ASP A 27 -8.33 -4.31 -8.91
CA ASP A 27 -7.35 -4.70 -9.93
C ASP A 27 -7.23 -3.70 -11.08
N GLU A 28 -8.30 -2.98 -11.43
CA GLU A 28 -8.27 -1.93 -12.47
C GLU A 28 -7.43 -0.73 -12.04
N LEU A 29 -7.30 -0.52 -10.73
CA LEU A 29 -6.56 0.58 -10.13
C LEU A 29 -5.06 0.29 -9.92
N LEU A 30 -4.63 -0.96 -10.18
CA LEU A 30 -3.22 -1.36 -10.05
C LEU A 30 -2.24 -0.49 -10.84
N PRO A 31 -2.52 -0.07 -12.09
CA PRO A 31 -1.64 0.82 -12.82
C PRO A 31 -1.41 2.15 -12.09
N LEU A 32 -2.47 2.76 -11.55
CA LEU A 32 -2.37 4.00 -10.78
C LEU A 32 -1.55 3.82 -9.52
N ARG A 33 -1.80 2.73 -8.79
CA ARG A 33 -1.07 2.38 -7.58
C ARG A 33 0.42 2.15 -7.85
N ASN A 34 0.77 1.53 -8.97
CA ASN A 34 2.16 1.36 -9.39
C ASN A 34 2.82 2.67 -9.88
N THR A 35 2.03 3.58 -10.46
CA THR A 35 2.51 4.94 -10.79
C THR A 35 2.72 5.79 -9.55
N LEU A 36 1.99 5.53 -8.46
CA LEU A 36 2.24 6.19 -7.18
C LEU A 36 3.53 5.69 -6.52
N TYR A 37 3.74 4.37 -6.44
CA TYR A 37 4.86 3.75 -5.74
C TYR A 37 6.00 3.36 -6.69
N ASN A 38 6.89 4.32 -6.99
CA ASN A 38 8.08 4.16 -7.81
C ASN A 38 9.21 5.09 -7.35
N GLU A 39 10.27 5.21 -8.16
CA GLU A 39 11.44 6.04 -7.84
C GLU A 39 11.12 7.54 -7.64
N SER A 40 10.00 8.03 -8.16
CA SER A 40 9.54 9.43 -8.05
C SER A 40 8.44 9.63 -7.01
N THR A 41 8.17 8.63 -6.15
CA THR A 41 7.11 8.75 -5.12
C THR A 41 7.32 9.92 -4.18
N THR A 42 8.56 10.17 -3.75
CA THR A 42 8.88 11.28 -2.84
C THR A 42 8.51 12.62 -3.47
N ASP A 43 8.98 12.89 -4.70
CA ASP A 43 8.64 14.11 -5.44
C ASP A 43 7.12 14.26 -5.63
N LEU A 44 6.42 13.16 -5.93
CA LEU A 44 4.96 13.16 -6.10
C LEU A 44 4.19 13.49 -4.81
N ILE A 45 4.67 13.01 -3.68
CA ILE A 45 4.07 13.28 -2.37
C ILE A 45 4.34 14.72 -1.95
N GLU A 46 5.58 15.21 -2.14
CA GLU A 46 5.95 16.61 -1.89
C GLU A 46 5.08 17.56 -2.70
N ASP A 47 4.97 17.34 -4.01
CA ASP A 47 4.14 18.17 -4.89
C ASP A 47 2.65 18.14 -4.46
N PHE A 48 2.12 16.97 -4.08
CA PHE A 48 0.74 16.86 -3.59
C PHE A 48 0.51 17.63 -2.29
N VAL A 49 1.47 17.59 -1.37
CA VAL A 49 1.40 18.29 -0.08
C VAL A 49 1.49 19.81 -0.28
N GLU A 50 2.35 20.27 -1.19
CA GLU A 50 2.49 21.69 -1.51
C GLU A 50 1.26 22.27 -2.23
N GLU A 51 0.72 21.54 -3.22
CA GLU A 51 -0.44 21.98 -3.99
C GLU A 51 -1.74 21.89 -3.19
N ASN A 52 -1.84 20.90 -2.29
CA ASN A 52 -3.03 20.53 -1.52
C ASN A 52 -4.37 20.69 -2.28
N PRO A 53 -4.55 20.04 -3.45
CA PRO A 53 -5.76 20.22 -4.27
C PRO A 53 -7.10 19.96 -3.55
N PRO A 54 -7.21 18.98 -2.61
CA PRO A 54 -8.45 18.71 -1.89
C PRO A 54 -8.66 19.59 -0.64
N ASP A 55 -7.79 20.57 -0.36
CA ASP A 55 -7.85 21.44 0.83
C ASP A 55 -7.87 20.62 2.15
N LEU A 56 -6.93 19.68 2.26
CA LEU A 56 -6.75 18.83 3.44
C LEU A 56 -6.20 19.62 4.64
N SER A 57 -6.45 19.08 5.83
CA SER A 57 -5.91 19.65 7.06
C SER A 57 -4.40 19.42 7.18
N GLU A 58 -3.72 20.24 7.96
CA GLU A 58 -2.27 20.11 8.22
C GLU A 58 -1.91 18.72 8.78
N ALA A 59 -2.77 18.15 9.64
CA ALA A 59 -2.58 16.81 10.18
C ALA A 59 -2.70 15.71 9.11
N ASP A 60 -3.63 15.86 8.17
CA ASP A 60 -3.77 14.91 7.05
C ASP A 60 -2.58 15.03 6.08
N LEU A 61 -2.08 16.25 5.85
CA LEU A 61 -0.90 16.49 5.02
C LEU A 61 0.37 15.90 5.65
N GLU A 62 0.59 16.09 6.96
CA GLU A 62 1.69 15.46 7.70
C GLU A 62 1.62 13.92 7.60
N GLN A 63 0.42 13.36 7.67
CA GLN A 63 0.21 11.94 7.48
C GLN A 63 0.57 11.48 6.05
N ILE A 64 0.23 12.26 5.03
CA ILE A 64 0.54 11.93 3.64
C ILE A 64 2.03 12.08 3.36
N GLU A 65 2.69 13.10 3.91
CA GLU A 65 4.14 13.31 3.81
C GLU A 65 4.91 12.09 4.34
N ALA A 66 4.47 11.55 5.49
CA ALA A 66 5.07 10.33 6.07
C ALA A 66 5.03 9.13 5.10
N TRP A 67 4.08 9.06 4.17
CA TRP A 67 4.00 7.96 3.21
C TRP A 67 5.17 7.91 2.22
N ALA A 68 6.03 8.94 2.16
CA ALA A 68 7.28 8.88 1.41
C ALA A 68 8.25 7.82 1.97
N ASP A 69 8.15 7.47 3.26
CA ASP A 69 8.92 6.41 3.92
C ASP A 69 8.29 5.00 3.75
N PHE A 70 7.54 4.79 2.65
CA PHE A 70 6.93 3.49 2.37
C PHE A 70 7.97 2.39 2.14
N VAL A 71 7.58 1.15 2.42
CA VAL A 71 8.35 -0.04 2.04
C VAL A 71 7.53 -0.87 1.07
N ALA A 72 8.03 -1.06 -0.15
CA ALA A 72 7.38 -1.87 -1.17
C ALA A 72 8.21 -3.09 -1.53
N GLY A 73 7.56 -4.23 -1.76
CA GLY A 73 8.27 -5.41 -2.25
C GLY A 73 7.58 -6.75 -2.05
N GLU A 74 8.42 -7.76 -1.91
CA GLU A 74 8.05 -9.14 -1.65
C GLU A 74 8.33 -9.47 -0.20
N PHE A 75 7.41 -10.19 0.42
CA PHE A 75 7.50 -10.55 1.83
C PHE A 75 7.02 -11.98 2.03
N VAL A 76 7.38 -12.57 3.17
CA VAL A 76 6.71 -13.75 3.68
C VAL A 76 5.85 -13.35 4.86
N VAL A 77 4.55 -13.61 4.78
CA VAL A 77 3.68 -13.50 5.95
C VAL A 77 3.87 -14.77 6.78
N VAL A 78 4.46 -14.61 7.96
CA VAL A 78 4.86 -15.74 8.83
C VAL A 78 3.90 -15.96 10.00
N ARG A 79 3.12 -14.92 10.34
CA ARG A 79 2.16 -14.93 11.45
C ARG A 79 1.17 -13.79 11.27
N TYR A 80 -0.06 -13.97 11.73
CA TYR A 80 -0.96 -12.86 12.06
C TYR A 80 -1.52 -13.00 13.47
N ARG A 81 -2.12 -11.91 13.94
CA ARG A 81 -2.82 -11.75 15.21
C ARG A 81 -4.14 -11.03 14.92
N GLU A 82 -4.90 -10.75 15.97
CA GLU A 82 -6.16 -9.98 15.86
C GLU A 82 -5.97 -8.63 15.15
N ASP A 83 -4.86 -7.92 15.47
CA ASP A 83 -4.64 -6.54 15.00
C ASP A 83 -3.55 -6.38 13.93
N ASP A 84 -2.69 -7.38 13.72
CA ASP A 84 -1.51 -7.27 12.84
C ASP A 84 -1.14 -8.56 12.12
N ALA A 85 -0.35 -8.43 11.06
CA ALA A 85 0.43 -9.51 10.47
C ALA A 85 1.91 -9.16 10.41
N ILE A 86 2.75 -10.19 10.52
CA ILE A 86 4.20 -10.07 10.46
C ILE A 86 4.65 -10.37 9.04
N PHE A 87 5.07 -9.33 8.34
CA PHE A 87 5.69 -9.38 7.02
C PHE A 87 7.20 -9.45 7.19
N LEU A 88 7.81 -10.54 6.75
CA LEU A 88 9.26 -10.75 6.77
C LEU A 88 9.84 -10.42 5.40
N ASP A 89 10.69 -9.41 5.36
CA ASP A 89 11.65 -9.19 4.27
C ASP A 89 12.90 -10.01 4.57
N TRP A 90 13.24 -10.90 3.64
CA TRP A 90 14.39 -11.81 3.77
C TRP A 90 15.66 -11.27 3.11
N THR A 91 15.63 -10.08 2.53
CA THR A 91 16.82 -9.40 2.02
C THR A 91 17.78 -9.07 3.17
N GLU A 92 19.09 -9.03 2.91
CA GLU A 92 20.09 -8.83 3.98
C GLU A 92 20.33 -7.33 4.24
N PRO A 93 20.21 -6.83 5.48
CA PRO A 93 19.83 -7.57 6.70
C PRO A 93 18.31 -7.82 6.78
N PRO A 94 17.88 -9.00 7.26
CA PRO A 94 16.46 -9.33 7.30
C PRO A 94 15.69 -8.40 8.22
N GLN A 95 14.51 -7.98 7.78
CA GLN A 95 13.64 -7.04 8.48
C GLN A 95 12.24 -7.62 8.65
N ALA A 96 11.61 -7.34 9.79
CA ALA A 96 10.25 -7.76 10.08
C ALA A 96 9.38 -6.54 10.38
N TYR A 97 8.22 -6.50 9.74
CA TYR A 97 7.24 -5.43 9.85
C TYR A 97 5.94 -5.99 10.44
N ALA A 98 5.46 -5.39 11.52
CA ALA A 98 4.12 -5.64 12.03
C ALA A 98 3.16 -4.65 11.37
N ALA A 99 2.42 -5.10 10.36
CA ALA A 99 1.50 -4.27 9.60
C ALA A 99 0.06 -4.56 9.99
N ARG A 100 -0.74 -3.51 10.16
CA ARG A 100 -2.17 -3.59 10.43
C ARG A 100 -2.97 -3.66 9.14
N PRO A 101 -4.18 -4.23 9.19
CA PRO A 101 -5.06 -4.20 8.05
C PRO A 101 -5.66 -2.81 7.83
N ALA A 102 -5.66 -2.31 6.59
CA ALA A 102 -6.36 -1.08 6.25
C ALA A 102 -7.89 -1.24 6.28
N ARG A 103 -8.40 -2.44 6.01
CA ARG A 103 -9.85 -2.70 5.91
C ARG A 103 -10.27 -4.08 6.41
N LEU A 104 -9.71 -5.14 5.83
CA LEU A 104 -10.10 -6.53 6.11
C LEU A 104 -9.08 -7.19 7.06
N PRO A 105 -9.52 -7.83 8.15
CA PRO A 105 -8.64 -8.60 9.02
C PRO A 105 -7.86 -9.69 8.26
N PHE A 106 -6.61 -9.95 8.63
CA PHE A 106 -5.78 -10.95 7.94
C PHE A 106 -6.32 -12.38 8.02
N VAL A 107 -7.10 -12.71 9.04
CA VAL A 107 -7.78 -14.01 9.17
C VAL A 107 -8.78 -14.27 8.03
N GLU A 108 -9.28 -13.22 7.38
CA GLU A 108 -10.14 -13.36 6.19
C GLU A 108 -9.33 -13.58 4.91
N LEU A 109 -8.04 -13.23 4.91
CA LEU A 109 -7.15 -13.40 3.76
C LEU A 109 -6.51 -14.79 3.74
N TRP A 110 -6.04 -15.28 4.90
CA TRP A 110 -5.38 -16.59 5.00
C TRP A 110 -5.80 -17.35 6.25
N ASP A 111 -5.98 -18.65 6.11
CA ASP A 111 -6.03 -19.57 7.25
C ASP A 111 -4.62 -19.69 7.89
N GLU A 112 -4.53 -19.79 9.23
CA GLU A 112 -3.24 -19.91 9.92
C GLU A 112 -2.41 -21.10 9.41
N SER A 113 -3.08 -22.19 8.98
CA SER A 113 -2.42 -23.38 8.43
C SER A 113 -1.78 -23.16 7.06
N ALA A 114 -2.11 -22.08 6.37
CA ALA A 114 -1.49 -21.71 5.10
C ALA A 114 -0.14 -21.01 5.27
N LEU A 115 0.20 -20.57 6.49
CA LEU A 115 1.46 -19.87 6.77
C LEU A 115 2.66 -20.85 6.81
N PRO A 116 3.86 -20.42 6.37
CA PRO A 116 4.18 -19.09 5.82
C PRO A 116 3.68 -18.91 4.37
N VAL A 117 3.13 -17.73 4.06
CA VAL A 117 2.64 -17.38 2.70
C VAL A 117 3.57 -16.35 2.06
N PRO A 118 4.19 -16.64 0.90
CA PRO A 118 4.93 -15.66 0.13
C PRO A 118 3.96 -14.73 -0.62
N VAL A 119 4.18 -13.44 -0.48
CA VAL A 119 3.36 -12.37 -1.05
C VAL A 119 4.23 -11.37 -1.79
N SER A 120 3.66 -10.73 -2.79
CA SER A 120 4.33 -9.72 -3.61
C SER A 120 3.44 -8.54 -3.87
N SER A 121 4.04 -7.48 -4.43
CA SER A 121 3.36 -6.22 -4.67
C SER A 121 2.75 -5.66 -3.40
N VAL A 122 3.37 -5.89 -2.25
CA VAL A 122 2.93 -5.32 -0.96
C VAL A 122 3.54 -3.95 -0.81
N VAL A 123 2.76 -2.99 -0.34
CA VAL A 123 3.23 -1.68 0.10
C VAL A 123 2.83 -1.50 1.55
N LEU A 124 3.83 -1.20 2.39
CA LEU A 124 3.70 -0.92 3.81
C LEU A 124 3.91 0.57 4.02
N LEU A 125 2.93 1.23 4.63
CA LEU A 125 2.89 2.67 4.83
C LEU A 125 2.94 2.99 6.33
N PRO A 126 3.70 4.02 6.74
CA PRO A 126 3.50 4.59 8.07
C PRO A 126 2.12 5.25 8.14
N PHE A 127 1.37 4.94 9.19
CA PHE A 127 0.08 5.57 9.49
C PHE A 127 -0.02 5.78 11.00
N GLU A 128 -0.07 7.06 11.40
CA GLU A 128 0.10 7.52 12.76
C GLU A 128 1.37 6.92 13.38
N ASN A 129 1.24 6.07 14.40
CA ASN A 129 2.35 5.40 15.08
C ASN A 129 2.42 3.90 14.72
N GLN A 130 1.92 3.53 13.54
CA GLN A 130 1.74 2.15 13.10
C GLN A 130 2.16 1.98 11.65
N ILE A 131 2.27 0.73 11.20
CA ILE A 131 2.45 0.38 9.80
C ILE A 131 1.14 -0.22 9.31
N VAL A 132 0.67 0.19 8.15
CA VAL A 132 -0.55 -0.31 7.50
C VAL A 132 -0.21 -0.84 6.12
N TYR A 133 -0.81 -1.95 5.71
CA TYR A 133 -0.72 -2.39 4.30
C TYR A 133 -1.76 -1.65 3.46
N ASP A 134 -1.41 -1.27 2.23
CA ASP A 134 -2.21 -0.36 1.39
C ASP A 134 -3.52 -0.94 0.81
N GLY A 135 -3.83 -2.22 1.06
CA GLY A 135 -5.00 -2.89 0.49
C GLY A 135 -4.70 -3.86 -0.65
N TRP A 136 -3.55 -3.76 -1.31
CA TRP A 136 -3.18 -4.60 -2.45
C TRP A 136 -2.15 -5.67 -2.07
N ILE A 137 -2.45 -6.92 -2.43
CA ILE A 137 -1.54 -8.04 -2.20
C ILE A 137 -1.61 -9.07 -3.32
N GLY A 138 -0.47 -9.37 -3.92
CA GLY A 138 -0.33 -10.50 -4.85
C GLY A 138 0.08 -11.74 -4.08
N VAL A 139 -0.82 -12.73 -3.95
CA VAL A 139 -0.44 -14.04 -3.38
C VAL A 139 0.33 -14.81 -4.43
N LYS A 140 1.57 -15.24 -4.12
CA LYS A 140 2.36 -16.06 -5.03
C LYS A 140 2.11 -17.54 -4.75
N ASN A 141 1.76 -18.30 -5.79
CA ASN A 141 1.77 -19.75 -5.75
C ASN A 141 3.22 -20.26 -5.81
N ILE A 142 3.98 -20.15 -4.72
CA ILE A 142 5.29 -20.79 -4.61
C ILE A 142 5.12 -22.06 -3.77
N ILE A 143 5.48 -23.20 -4.35
CA ILE A 143 5.60 -24.46 -3.63
C ILE A 143 6.99 -24.48 -3.00
N PHE A 144 7.07 -24.43 -1.67
CA PHE A 144 8.29 -24.78 -0.95
C PHE A 144 8.45 -26.30 -0.96
N GLY A 145 9.56 -26.80 -1.50
CA GLY A 145 9.92 -28.22 -1.59
C GLY A 145 11.37 -28.45 -1.22
#